data_AF-A0A4Y8IKH1-F1
#
_entry.id   AF-A0A4Y8IKH1-F1
#
_cell.length_a   1.000
_cell.length_b   1.000
_cell.length_c   1.000
_cell.angle_alpha   90.00
_cell.angle_beta   90.00
_cell.angle_gamma   90.00
#
_symmetry.space_group_name_H-M   'P 1'
#
loop_
_entity.id
_entity.type
_entity.pdbx_description
1 polymer ?
#
loop_
_entity_poly.entity_id
_entity_poly.type
_entity_poly.pdbx_seq_one_letter_code
_entity_poly.pdbx_strand_id
1 'polypeptide(L)'
;MKVINSIKELFTLIQNDPITSIIMLLILIFSSIILYKKWGWLQIAYNWVINHVLCFMKREFIMLATFTKKEANFTSVKREYQEQGCLYITHNFLKKFKVDGSINDAELQKILKKKKSKMKTAIKRSKNSNSLIYLGFPHVPLAFLDGYHFKSTDDAILYEYQGEDSECLGKGFYELKRKYNTDMKIVSNYNSQIKYDNEVALKIEQSFSIIDEGIKNVSGTSQVISLGLENPDRWNITNYAQIDLYQKKFLELLSKLKENGVNKVHLFATTPVSLSFSLGRIIEHYHPEIIVYNYNNNAYDWAINLRTEEIITFE
;
A
#
# COMPACT_ATOMS: atom_id res chain seq x y z
N MET A 1 54.31 13.83 9.20
CA MET A 1 55.42 12.84 9.29
C MET A 1 55.12 11.71 10.28
N LYS A 2 54.72 11.99 11.54
CA LYS A 2 54.38 10.94 12.54
C LYS A 2 53.30 9.95 12.10
N VAL A 3 52.20 10.44 11.52
CA VAL A 3 51.09 9.58 11.04
C VAL A 3 51.54 8.59 9.96
N ILE A 4 52.42 9.02 9.04
CA ILE A 4 52.91 8.18 7.94
C ILE A 4 53.80 7.05 8.47
N ASN A 5 54.62 7.35 9.49
CA ASN A 5 55.46 6.33 10.12
C ASN A 5 54.63 5.32 10.92
N SER A 6 53.61 5.79 11.67
CA SER A 6 52.69 4.88 12.38
C SER A 6 51.89 3.99 11.42
N ILE A 7 51.52 4.48 10.23
CA ILE A 7 50.86 3.67 9.19
C ILE A 7 51.80 2.58 8.65
N LYS A 8 53.08 2.91 8.45
CA LYS A 8 54.07 1.94 7.98
C LYS A 8 54.33 0.83 9.00
N GLU A 9 54.50 1.21 10.28
CA GLU A 9 54.69 0.26 11.39
C GLU A 9 53.49 -0.69 11.52
N LEU A 10 52.27 -0.16 11.41
CA LEU A 10 51.04 -0.94 11.40
C LEU A 10 51.00 -1.94 10.25
N PHE A 11 51.43 -1.54 9.04
CA PHE A 11 51.48 -2.43 7.86
C PHE A 11 52.48 -3.58 8.05
N THR A 12 53.64 -3.30 8.62
CA THR A 12 54.62 -4.35 8.98
C THR A 12 54.11 -5.28 10.07
N LEU A 13 53.34 -4.78 11.06
CA LEU A 13 52.73 -5.62 12.10
C LEU A 13 51.68 -6.58 11.50
N ILE A 14 50.85 -6.07 10.58
CA ILE A 14 49.83 -6.83 9.86
C ILE A 14 50.47 -7.95 9.02
N GLN A 15 51.58 -7.68 8.32
CA GLN A 15 52.26 -8.68 7.49
C GLN A 15 52.90 -9.82 8.30
N ASN A 16 53.34 -9.55 9.53
CA ASN A 16 54.14 -10.48 10.31
C ASN A 16 53.33 -11.29 11.35
N ASP A 17 52.14 -10.84 11.72
CA ASP A 17 51.27 -11.56 12.67
C ASP A 17 49.84 -11.79 12.09
N PRO A 18 49.49 -13.04 11.77
CA PRO A 18 48.16 -13.42 11.30
C PRO A 18 47.03 -13.03 12.27
N ILE A 19 47.28 -13.05 13.59
CA ILE A 19 46.26 -12.73 14.60
C ILE A 19 45.98 -11.23 14.60
N THR A 20 47.03 -10.39 14.61
CA THR A 20 46.91 -8.94 14.42
C THR A 20 46.18 -8.59 13.12
N SER A 21 46.47 -9.28 12.02
CA SER A 21 45.75 -9.12 10.76
C SER A 21 44.24 -9.37 10.89
N ILE A 22 43.85 -10.46 11.56
CA ILE A 22 42.44 -10.80 11.79
C ILE A 22 41.77 -9.75 12.69
N ILE A 23 42.43 -9.32 13.77
CA ILE A 23 41.91 -8.30 14.69
C ILE A 23 41.72 -6.96 13.96
N MET A 24 42.69 -6.53 13.16
CA MET A 24 42.60 -5.30 12.36
C MET A 24 41.48 -5.37 11.32
N LEU A 25 41.29 -6.52 10.67
CA LEU A 25 40.19 -6.74 9.74
C LEU A 25 38.84 -6.63 10.47
N LEU A 26 38.71 -7.23 11.65
CA LEU A 26 37.50 -7.13 12.47
C LEU A 26 37.23 -5.68 12.91
N ILE A 27 38.26 -4.93 13.33
CA ILE A 27 38.15 -3.51 13.68
C ILE A 27 37.72 -2.69 12.46
N LEU A 28 38.28 -2.95 11.27
CA LEU A 28 37.89 -2.29 10.03
C LEU A 28 36.44 -2.59 9.66
N ILE A 29 36.02 -3.85 9.76
CA ILE A 29 34.62 -4.25 9.54
C ILE A 29 33.71 -3.52 10.54
N PHE A 30 34.02 -3.55 11.82
CA PHE A 30 33.22 -2.88 12.85
C PHE A 30 33.18 -1.36 12.66
N SER A 31 34.33 -0.75 12.35
CA SER A 31 34.43 0.68 12.07
C SER A 31 33.65 1.05 10.81
N SER A 32 33.66 0.20 9.78
CA SER A 32 32.86 0.39 8.56
C SER A 32 31.36 0.30 8.83
N ILE A 33 30.93 -0.59 9.73
CA ILE A 33 29.53 -0.70 10.18
C ILE A 33 29.12 0.55 10.98
N ILE A 34 29.99 1.03 11.88
CA ILE A 34 29.73 2.24 12.67
C ILE A 34 29.72 3.50 11.78
N LEU A 35 30.65 3.59 10.83
CA LEU A 35 30.72 4.67 9.83
C LEU A 35 29.50 4.65 8.91
N TYR A 36 29.06 3.47 8.48
CA TYR A 36 27.81 3.27 7.75
C TYR A 36 26.62 3.80 8.54
N LYS A 37 26.53 3.54 9.85
CA LYS A 37 25.44 4.04 10.70
C LYS A 37 25.47 5.57 10.90
N LYS A 38 26.65 6.17 11.00
CA LYS A 38 26.79 7.61 11.24
C LYS A 38 26.63 8.47 9.98
N TRP A 39 26.96 7.96 8.80
CA TRP A 39 27.04 8.78 7.58
C TRP A 39 25.93 8.42 6.59
N GLY A 40 24.87 9.22 6.57
CA GLY A 40 23.72 9.03 5.69
C GLY A 40 24.07 8.93 4.20
N TRP A 41 25.11 9.61 3.73
CA TRP A 41 25.56 9.52 2.34
C TRP A 41 26.16 8.16 1.98
N LEU A 42 26.88 7.50 2.90
CA LEU A 42 27.38 6.13 2.71
C LEU A 42 26.22 5.15 2.63
N GLN A 43 25.16 5.34 3.43
CA GLN A 43 23.94 4.54 3.34
C GLN A 43 23.23 4.74 2.01
N ILE A 44 23.15 5.98 1.53
CA ILE A 44 22.57 6.28 0.21
C ILE A 44 23.38 5.59 -0.89
N ALA A 45 24.72 5.69 -0.87
CA ALA A 45 25.59 5.06 -1.84
C ALA A 45 25.48 3.52 -1.80
N TYR A 46 25.49 2.92 -0.62
CA TYR A 46 25.27 1.49 -0.43
C TYR A 46 23.90 1.08 -0.97
N ASN A 47 22.82 1.74 -0.55
CA ASN A 47 21.47 1.47 -1.04
C ASN A 47 21.37 1.62 -2.56
N TRP A 48 22.07 2.59 -3.14
CA TRP A 48 22.14 2.75 -4.60
C TRP A 48 22.82 1.55 -5.27
N VAL A 49 24.00 1.13 -4.81
CA VAL A 49 24.71 -0.06 -5.32
C VAL A 49 23.83 -1.30 -5.19
N ILE A 50 23.24 -1.48 -4.03
CA ILE A 50 22.37 -2.60 -3.70
C ILE A 50 21.08 -2.59 -4.56
N ASN A 51 20.53 -1.43 -4.88
CA ASN A 51 19.31 -1.33 -5.68
C ASN A 51 19.53 -1.43 -7.18
N HIS A 52 20.65 -0.91 -7.70
CA HIS A 52 20.93 -0.82 -9.13
C HIS A 52 21.95 -1.85 -9.62
N VAL A 53 22.99 -2.16 -8.84
CA VAL A 53 24.04 -3.12 -9.22
C VAL A 53 23.66 -4.53 -8.74
N LEU A 54 23.23 -4.69 -7.49
CA LEU A 54 22.81 -5.98 -6.93
C LEU A 54 21.28 -6.19 -7.04
N CYS A 55 20.74 -5.92 -8.22
CA CYS A 55 19.29 -5.94 -8.47
C CYS A 55 18.65 -7.34 -8.33
N PHE A 56 19.48 -8.40 -8.32
CA PHE A 56 19.06 -9.79 -8.10
C PHE A 56 18.85 -10.15 -6.63
N MET A 57 19.34 -9.34 -5.69
CA MET A 57 19.15 -9.61 -4.26
C MET A 57 17.71 -9.36 -3.81
N LYS A 58 17.17 -10.34 -3.09
CA LYS A 58 15.92 -10.20 -2.33
C LYS A 58 16.12 -9.31 -1.10
N ARG A 59 15.03 -8.74 -0.61
CA ARG A 59 14.98 -7.70 0.42
C ARG A 59 14.04 -8.13 1.54
N GLU A 60 14.46 -7.85 2.76
CA GLU A 60 13.65 -8.12 3.95
C GLU A 60 12.41 -7.23 4.01
N PHE A 61 12.53 -5.98 3.55
CA PHE A 61 11.41 -5.06 3.43
C PHE A 61 11.35 -4.44 2.03
N ILE A 62 10.12 -4.28 1.54
CA ILE A 62 9.75 -3.57 0.33
C ILE A 62 8.75 -2.49 0.73
N MET A 63 9.10 -1.23 0.60
CA MET A 63 8.18 -0.13 0.86
C MET A 63 7.55 0.34 -0.45
N LEU A 64 6.24 0.15 -0.58
CA LEU A 64 5.44 0.64 -1.68
C LEU A 64 4.68 1.90 -1.25
N ALA A 65 5.18 3.05 -1.70
CA ALA A 65 4.56 4.34 -1.41
C ALA A 65 3.83 4.87 -2.67
N THR A 66 2.50 4.99 -2.61
CA THR A 66 1.68 5.42 -3.75
C THR A 66 1.06 6.80 -3.51
N PHE A 67 1.37 7.76 -4.38
CA PHE A 67 0.90 9.15 -4.33
C PHE A 67 0.26 9.52 -5.66
N THR A 68 -1.06 9.51 -5.69
CA THR A 68 -1.84 9.95 -6.87
C THR A 68 -2.82 11.07 -6.54
N LYS A 69 -3.27 11.20 -5.28
CA LYS A 69 -4.12 12.31 -4.82
C LYS A 69 -3.36 13.46 -4.17
N LYS A 70 -2.33 13.15 -3.39
CA LYS A 70 -1.57 14.13 -2.60
C LYS A 70 -0.13 13.67 -2.42
N GLU A 71 0.80 14.61 -2.32
CA GLU A 71 2.16 14.35 -1.83
C GLU A 71 2.21 14.36 -0.29
N ALA A 72 3.14 13.61 0.28
CA ALA A 72 3.50 13.78 1.68
C ALA A 72 4.94 13.36 1.96
N ASN A 73 5.43 13.87 3.09
CA ASN A 73 6.71 13.49 3.64
C ASN A 73 6.56 12.19 4.44
N PHE A 74 7.23 11.13 3.98
CA PHE A 74 7.32 9.82 4.65
C PHE A 74 8.78 9.48 4.99
N THR A 75 9.63 10.51 5.16
CA THR A 75 11.06 10.34 5.46
C THR A 75 11.28 9.68 6.83
N SER A 76 10.40 9.95 7.80
CA SER A 76 10.41 9.26 9.10
C SER A 76 10.28 7.76 8.94
N VAL A 77 9.27 7.30 8.17
CA VAL A 77 9.04 5.89 7.86
C VAL A 77 10.21 5.31 7.08
N LYS A 78 10.75 6.03 6.08
CA LYS A 78 11.93 5.58 5.33
C LYS A 78 13.11 5.27 6.25
N ARG A 79 13.41 6.19 7.18
CA ARG A 79 14.54 6.08 8.11
C ARG A 79 14.42 4.86 9.02
N GLU A 80 13.20 4.50 9.44
CA GLU A 80 12.92 3.33 10.28
C GLU A 80 13.38 2.00 9.63
N TYR A 81 13.16 1.86 8.31
CA TYR A 81 13.52 0.65 7.57
C TYR A 81 14.84 0.76 6.78
N GLN A 82 15.53 1.89 6.86
CA GLN A 82 16.76 2.15 6.10
C GLN A 82 17.91 1.24 6.51
N GLU A 83 18.07 0.99 7.81
CA GLU A 83 19.11 0.09 8.32
C GLU A 83 18.81 -1.39 8.00
N GLN A 84 17.56 -1.72 7.69
CA GLN A 84 17.07 -3.08 7.45
C GLN A 84 17.14 -3.46 5.96
N GLY A 85 17.81 -2.64 5.13
CA GLY A 85 17.99 -2.90 3.70
C GLY A 85 16.69 -2.85 2.90
N CYS A 86 15.77 -1.95 3.26
CA CYS A 86 14.49 -1.79 2.59
C CYS A 86 14.64 -1.31 1.13
N LEU A 87 13.91 -1.93 0.20
CA LEU A 87 13.75 -1.40 -1.15
C LEU A 87 12.58 -0.43 -1.20
N TYR A 88 12.86 0.83 -1.54
CA TYR A 88 11.84 1.86 -1.69
C TYR A 88 11.33 1.94 -3.13
N ILE A 89 10.05 1.68 -3.30
CA ILE A 89 9.34 1.84 -4.57
C ILE A 89 8.31 2.94 -4.40
N THR A 90 8.56 4.07 -5.06
CA THR A 90 7.63 5.21 -5.03
C THR A 90 6.90 5.33 -6.36
N HIS A 91 5.58 5.42 -6.26
CA HIS A 91 4.64 5.76 -7.32
C HIS A 91 4.14 7.18 -7.09
N ASN A 92 4.94 8.18 -7.49
CA ASN A 92 4.47 9.57 -7.52
C ASN A 92 3.95 9.89 -8.93
N PHE A 93 2.63 9.93 -9.07
CA PHE A 93 1.95 10.30 -10.30
C PHE A 93 1.01 11.50 -10.12
N LEU A 94 1.15 12.26 -9.02
CA LEU A 94 0.28 13.41 -8.75
C LEU A 94 0.22 14.38 -9.94
N LYS A 95 1.38 14.69 -10.54
CA LYS A 95 1.49 15.60 -11.69
C LYS A 95 0.84 15.08 -12.99
N LYS A 96 0.32 13.85 -13.01
CA LYS A 96 -0.43 13.28 -14.14
C LYS A 96 -1.93 13.57 -14.05
N PHE A 97 -2.41 13.89 -12.85
CA PHE A 97 -3.77 14.36 -12.63
C PHE A 97 -3.80 15.87 -12.80
N LYS A 98 -4.91 16.38 -13.33
CA LYS A 98 -5.17 17.82 -13.40
C LYS A 98 -5.44 18.38 -11.99
N VAL A 99 -5.49 19.71 -11.88
CA VAL A 99 -5.76 20.41 -10.61
C VAL A 99 -7.12 20.01 -10.02
N ASP A 100 -8.09 19.74 -10.88
CA ASP A 100 -9.41 19.24 -10.51
C ASP A 100 -9.42 17.73 -10.21
N GLY A 101 -8.27 17.05 -10.15
CA GLY A 101 -8.18 15.61 -9.90
C GLY A 101 -8.56 14.72 -11.08
N SER A 102 -9.02 15.28 -12.20
CA SER A 102 -9.35 14.49 -13.40
C SER A 102 -8.07 14.01 -14.12
N ILE A 103 -8.20 12.95 -14.91
CA ILE A 103 -7.09 12.39 -15.70
C ILE A 103 -7.62 11.91 -17.05
N ASN A 104 -6.79 11.98 -18.09
CA ASN A 104 -7.12 11.37 -19.37
C ASN A 104 -6.79 9.88 -19.38
N ASP A 105 -7.52 9.09 -20.16
CA ASP A 105 -7.36 7.64 -20.23
C ASP A 105 -5.91 7.24 -20.60
N ALA A 106 -5.31 7.89 -21.60
CA ALA A 106 -3.94 7.58 -22.03
C ALA A 106 -2.88 7.73 -20.91
N GLU A 107 -2.99 8.72 -20.04
CA GLU A 107 -2.11 8.90 -18.88
C GLU A 107 -2.44 7.91 -17.77
N LEU A 108 -3.71 7.58 -17.55
CA LEU A 108 -4.10 6.57 -16.57
C LEU A 108 -3.59 5.17 -16.98
N GLN A 109 -3.68 4.81 -18.26
CA GLN A 109 -3.07 3.59 -18.83
C GLN A 109 -1.55 3.57 -18.63
N LYS A 110 -0.85 4.70 -18.85
CA LYS A 110 0.59 4.82 -18.57
C LYS A 110 0.90 4.62 -17.09
N ILE A 111 0.05 5.11 -16.18
CA ILE A 111 0.18 4.89 -14.74
C ILE A 111 0.06 3.41 -14.43
N LEU A 112 -0.97 2.72 -14.91
CA LEU A 112 -1.18 1.29 -14.66
C LEU A 112 -0.01 0.45 -15.15
N LYS A 113 0.46 0.68 -16.38
CA LYS A 113 1.62 -0.04 -16.93
C LYS A 113 2.88 0.15 -16.09
N LYS A 114 3.16 1.38 -15.63
CA LYS A 114 4.32 1.69 -14.78
C LYS A 114 4.18 1.07 -13.39
N LYS A 115 3.00 1.14 -12.77
CA LYS A 115 2.72 0.51 -11.48
C LYS A 115 2.94 -0.99 -11.56
N LYS A 116 2.31 -1.66 -12.53
CA LYS A 116 2.43 -3.11 -12.75
C LYS A 116 3.88 -3.56 -12.90
N SER A 117 4.68 -2.84 -13.68
CA SER A 117 6.12 -3.14 -13.84
C SER A 117 6.88 -3.06 -12.50
N LYS A 118 6.69 -1.98 -11.74
CA LYS A 118 7.34 -1.79 -10.44
C LYS A 118 6.84 -2.79 -9.39
N MET A 119 5.58 -3.17 -9.41
CA MET A 119 5.01 -4.16 -8.51
C MET A 119 5.56 -5.56 -8.80
N LYS A 120 5.75 -5.93 -10.07
CA LYS A 120 6.48 -7.17 -10.42
C LYS A 120 7.89 -7.17 -9.84
N THR A 121 8.59 -6.04 -9.86
CA THR A 121 9.90 -5.90 -9.21
C THR A 121 9.79 -6.05 -7.69
N ALA A 122 8.80 -5.42 -7.06
CA ALA A 122 8.53 -5.54 -5.63
C ALA A 122 8.36 -7.00 -5.20
N ILE A 123 7.47 -7.72 -5.88
CA ILE A 123 7.15 -9.13 -5.60
C ILE A 123 8.40 -10.00 -5.82
N LYS A 124 9.08 -9.86 -6.96
CA LYS A 124 10.29 -10.65 -7.28
C LYS A 124 11.41 -10.45 -6.26
N ARG A 125 11.56 -9.22 -5.75
CA ARG A 125 12.60 -8.85 -4.79
C ARG A 125 12.19 -9.05 -3.35
N SER A 126 10.95 -9.44 -3.06
CA SER A 126 10.53 -9.78 -1.70
C SER A 126 11.23 -11.03 -1.19
N LYS A 127 11.76 -11.02 0.03
CA LYS A 127 12.39 -12.19 0.65
C LYS A 127 11.34 -13.17 1.16
N ASN A 128 10.26 -12.66 1.73
CA ASN A 128 9.14 -13.43 2.28
C ASN A 128 7.80 -12.72 1.98
N SER A 129 6.69 -13.34 2.38
CA SER A 129 5.34 -12.77 2.23
C SER A 129 5.06 -11.61 3.20
N ASN A 130 5.93 -11.34 4.17
CA ASN A 130 5.74 -10.32 5.20
C ASN A 130 6.62 -9.08 5.00
N SER A 131 7.25 -8.97 3.82
CA SER A 131 8.20 -7.90 3.54
C SER A 131 7.52 -6.57 3.14
N LEU A 132 6.22 -6.54 2.89
CA LEU A 132 5.58 -5.38 2.25
C LEU A 132 5.16 -4.32 3.27
N ILE A 133 5.63 -3.09 3.08
CA ILE A 133 5.14 -1.88 3.76
C ILE A 133 4.32 -1.08 2.75
N TYR A 134 3.07 -0.75 3.07
CA TYR A 134 2.17 -0.01 2.17
C TYR A 134 1.70 1.31 2.79
N LEU A 135 1.86 2.41 2.03
CA LEU A 135 1.49 3.75 2.47
C LEU A 135 1.18 4.69 1.30
N GLY A 136 0.49 5.80 1.59
CA GLY A 136 0.39 6.94 0.69
C GLY A 136 -1.03 7.48 0.51
N PHE A 137 -1.27 8.17 -0.60
CA PHE A 137 -2.56 8.71 -1.00
C PHE A 137 -2.94 8.24 -2.42
N PRO A 138 -3.19 6.95 -2.61
CA PRO A 138 -3.75 6.44 -3.86
C PRO A 138 -5.21 6.88 -4.03
N HIS A 139 -5.63 7.04 -5.28
CA HIS A 139 -7.05 6.91 -5.63
C HIS A 139 -7.55 5.50 -5.28
N VAL A 140 -8.80 5.40 -4.84
CA VAL A 140 -9.38 4.16 -4.29
C VAL A 140 -9.23 2.96 -5.23
N PRO A 141 -9.56 3.07 -6.54
CA PRO A 141 -9.37 1.93 -7.45
C PRO A 141 -7.91 1.47 -7.56
N LEU A 142 -6.94 2.40 -7.49
CA LEU A 142 -5.52 2.07 -7.53
C LEU A 142 -5.05 1.38 -6.24
N ALA A 143 -5.65 1.69 -5.10
CA ALA A 143 -5.35 1.04 -3.83
C ALA A 143 -5.88 -0.40 -3.78
N PHE A 144 -7.12 -0.59 -4.25
CA PHE A 144 -7.70 -1.93 -4.43
C PHE A 144 -6.89 -2.76 -5.42
N LEU A 145 -6.49 -2.18 -6.56
CA LEU A 145 -5.65 -2.86 -7.54
C LEU A 145 -4.27 -3.18 -6.97
N ASP A 146 -3.68 -2.27 -6.18
CA ASP A 146 -2.44 -2.56 -5.45
C ASP A 146 -2.63 -3.81 -4.57
N GLY A 147 -3.69 -3.85 -3.76
CA GLY A 147 -4.03 -5.01 -2.94
C GLY A 147 -4.21 -6.29 -3.75
N TYR A 148 -4.96 -6.22 -4.85
CA TYR A 148 -5.25 -7.34 -5.74
C TYR A 148 -3.97 -7.96 -6.35
N HIS A 149 -2.89 -7.20 -6.51
CA HIS A 149 -1.61 -7.74 -6.96
C HIS A 149 -0.74 -8.32 -5.84
N PHE A 150 -1.01 -7.99 -4.58
CA PHE A 150 -0.25 -8.45 -3.42
C PHE A 150 -1.04 -9.44 -2.54
N LYS A 151 -1.94 -10.25 -3.13
CA LYS A 151 -2.75 -11.24 -2.38
C LYS A 151 -1.92 -12.26 -1.60
N SER A 152 -0.77 -12.68 -2.16
CA SER A 152 0.14 -13.65 -1.55
C SER A 152 1.09 -13.07 -0.49
N THR A 153 0.88 -11.81 -0.11
CA THR A 153 1.54 -11.19 1.03
C THR A 153 0.65 -11.50 2.23
N ASP A 154 1.17 -11.99 3.36
CA ASP A 154 0.34 -12.42 4.49
C ASP A 154 0.21 -11.26 5.50
N ASP A 155 1.34 -10.70 5.95
CA ASP A 155 1.39 -9.63 6.95
C ASP A 155 1.95 -8.32 6.38
N ALA A 156 1.19 -7.67 5.51
CA ALA A 156 1.56 -6.33 5.06
C ALA A 156 1.60 -5.34 6.23
N ILE A 157 2.67 -4.56 6.33
CA ILE A 157 2.81 -3.48 7.30
C ILE A 157 2.08 -2.24 6.74
N LEU A 158 0.96 -1.90 7.36
CA LEU A 158 0.04 -0.87 6.90
C LEU A 158 0.26 0.43 7.66
N TYR A 159 0.42 1.50 6.90
CA TYR A 159 0.48 2.86 7.44
C TYR A 159 -0.74 3.67 7.02
N GLU A 160 -1.21 4.47 7.96
CA GLU A 160 -2.21 5.51 7.73
C GLU A 160 -1.60 6.89 7.93
N TYR A 161 -2.29 7.93 7.45
CA TYR A 161 -1.85 9.31 7.61
C TYR A 161 -2.79 10.09 8.50
N GLN A 162 -2.21 10.75 9.50
CA GLN A 162 -2.89 11.71 10.34
C GLN A 162 -2.46 13.13 9.95
N GLY A 163 -3.46 13.96 9.62
CA GLY A 163 -3.25 15.37 9.29
C GLY A 163 -2.69 16.17 10.46
N GLU A 164 -2.06 17.31 10.17
CA GLU A 164 -1.45 18.17 11.18
C GLU A 164 -2.46 18.78 12.17
N ASP A 165 -3.73 18.86 11.75
CA ASP A 165 -4.86 19.41 12.52
C ASP A 165 -5.51 18.39 13.48
N SER A 166 -4.99 17.17 13.56
CA SER A 166 -5.58 16.11 14.37
C SER A 166 -4.86 15.97 15.71
N GLU A 167 -5.61 15.99 16.81
CA GLU A 167 -5.08 15.97 18.18
C GLU A 167 -4.88 14.54 18.76
N CYS A 168 -5.31 13.49 18.04
CA CYS A 168 -5.48 12.16 18.64
C CYS A 168 -4.25 11.22 18.58
N LEU A 169 -3.34 11.36 17.60
CA LEU A 169 -2.09 10.57 17.48
C LEU A 169 -0.98 11.42 16.83
N GLY A 170 0.25 10.90 16.78
CA GLY A 170 1.40 11.60 16.19
C GLY A 170 1.15 12.08 14.75
N LYS A 171 1.73 13.24 14.40
CA LYS A 171 1.57 13.87 13.08
C LYS A 171 2.29 13.06 11.99
N GLY A 172 1.65 12.89 10.83
CA GLY A 172 2.23 12.21 9.67
C GLY A 172 1.80 10.75 9.52
N PHE A 173 2.65 9.94 8.88
CA PHE A 173 2.39 8.52 8.71
C PHE A 173 2.63 7.74 10.00
N TYR A 174 1.70 6.86 10.37
CA TYR A 174 1.79 5.97 11.52
C TYR A 174 1.42 4.54 11.12
N GLU A 175 2.12 3.53 11.67
CA GLU A 175 1.73 2.13 11.50
C GLU A 175 0.45 1.85 12.28
N LEU A 176 -0.46 1.06 11.70
CA LEU A 176 -1.63 0.57 12.42
C LEU A 176 -1.21 -0.19 13.68
N LYS A 177 -1.92 0.05 14.79
CA LYS A 177 -1.64 -0.64 16.06
C LYS A 177 -1.97 -2.13 15.90
N ARG A 178 -1.12 -2.99 16.46
CA ARG A 178 -1.38 -4.44 16.58
C ARG A 178 -2.33 -4.68 17.75
N LYS A 179 -3.62 -4.82 17.46
CA LYS A 179 -4.67 -5.23 18.38
C LYS A 179 -5.37 -6.46 17.82
N TYR A 180 -5.85 -7.32 18.71
CA TYR A 180 -6.56 -8.56 18.34
C TYR A 180 -8.08 -8.43 18.39
N ASN A 181 -8.61 -7.33 18.93
CA ASN A 181 -10.04 -7.08 19.05
C ASN A 181 -10.39 -5.61 18.74
N THR A 182 -11.66 -5.39 18.44
CA THR A 182 -12.24 -4.06 18.18
C THR A 182 -13.72 -4.07 18.55
N ASP A 183 -14.21 -2.97 19.12
CA ASP A 183 -15.63 -2.76 19.42
C ASP A 183 -16.40 -2.19 18.22
N MET A 184 -15.71 -2.00 17.08
CA MET A 184 -16.29 -1.53 15.84
C MET A 184 -17.43 -2.45 15.38
N LYS A 185 -18.57 -1.86 15.06
CA LYS A 185 -19.73 -2.57 14.51
C LYS A 185 -19.91 -2.21 13.04
N ILE A 186 -19.73 -3.21 12.18
CA ILE A 186 -20.00 -3.09 10.75
C ILE A 186 -21.44 -3.54 10.50
N VAL A 187 -22.20 -2.69 9.83
CA VAL A 187 -23.58 -2.95 9.39
C VAL A 187 -23.60 -3.18 7.88
N SER A 188 -24.61 -3.93 7.43
CA SER A 188 -24.90 -4.12 6.01
C SER A 188 -26.41 -4.24 5.82
N ASN A 189 -26.90 -3.72 4.69
CA ASN A 189 -28.30 -3.88 4.27
C ASN A 189 -28.53 -5.13 3.39
N TYR A 190 -27.54 -6.03 3.26
CA TYR A 190 -27.72 -7.28 2.54
C TYR A 190 -28.90 -8.06 3.10
N ASN A 191 -29.77 -8.56 2.22
CA ASN A 191 -30.96 -9.31 2.59
C ASN A 191 -31.05 -10.59 1.75
N SER A 192 -30.96 -11.75 2.42
CA SER A 192 -31.00 -13.07 1.78
C SER A 192 -32.35 -13.43 1.16
N GLN A 193 -33.41 -12.66 1.44
CA GLN A 193 -34.74 -12.85 0.84
C GLN A 193 -34.89 -12.11 -0.50
N ILE A 194 -33.99 -11.17 -0.82
CA ILE A 194 -34.00 -10.43 -2.07
C ILE A 194 -33.34 -11.27 -3.15
N LYS A 195 -34.00 -11.36 -4.32
CA LYS A 195 -33.37 -11.88 -5.53
C LYS A 195 -32.48 -10.80 -6.13
N TYR A 196 -31.17 -11.05 -6.13
CA TYR A 196 -30.20 -10.15 -6.72
C TYR A 196 -30.07 -10.35 -8.24
N ASP A 197 -29.82 -9.25 -8.94
CA ASP A 197 -29.51 -9.24 -10.36
C ASP A 197 -28.10 -9.80 -10.61
N ASN A 198 -27.77 -10.11 -11.87
CA ASN A 198 -26.44 -10.58 -12.25
C ASN A 198 -25.32 -9.56 -11.90
N GLU A 199 -25.68 -8.27 -11.85
CA GLU A 199 -24.78 -7.16 -11.55
C GLU A 199 -25.42 -6.29 -10.45
N VAL A 200 -24.65 -5.96 -9.42
CA VAL A 200 -25.11 -5.14 -8.29
C VAL A 200 -24.10 -4.05 -7.95
N ALA A 201 -24.57 -2.96 -7.35
CA ALA A 201 -23.67 -2.00 -6.71
C ALA A 201 -23.43 -2.36 -5.25
N LEU A 202 -22.18 -2.23 -4.82
CA LEU A 202 -21.76 -2.34 -3.43
C LEU A 202 -21.07 -1.04 -3.03
N LYS A 203 -21.56 -0.39 -1.98
CA LYS A 203 -20.91 0.77 -1.37
C LYS A 203 -20.27 0.40 -0.03
N ILE A 204 -19.01 0.79 0.15
CA ILE A 204 -18.28 0.67 1.41
C ILE A 204 -18.16 2.05 2.06
N GLU A 205 -18.91 2.25 3.13
CA GLU A 205 -19.08 3.54 3.81
C GLU A 205 -18.33 3.52 5.15
N GLN A 206 -17.02 3.75 5.10
CA GLN A 206 -16.19 3.80 6.30
C GLN A 206 -15.98 5.26 6.76
N SER A 207 -15.49 6.12 5.86
CA SER A 207 -15.16 7.52 6.19
C SER A 207 -16.31 8.49 5.94
N PHE A 208 -17.17 8.20 4.96
CA PHE A 208 -18.31 9.05 4.59
C PHE A 208 -19.44 8.20 4.02
N SER A 209 -20.68 8.68 4.18
CA SER A 209 -21.82 8.14 3.45
C SER A 209 -21.72 8.40 1.94
N ILE A 210 -22.26 7.50 1.15
CA ILE A 210 -22.32 7.56 -0.31
C ILE A 210 -23.79 7.52 -0.72
N ILE A 211 -24.19 8.48 -1.55
CA ILE A 211 -25.57 8.64 -2.02
C ILE A 211 -25.85 7.65 -3.17
N ASP A 212 -26.95 6.92 -3.08
CA ASP A 212 -27.34 5.87 -4.04
C ASP A 212 -27.60 6.40 -5.45
N GLU A 213 -28.10 7.63 -5.58
CA GLU A 213 -28.40 8.23 -6.89
C GLU A 213 -27.16 8.34 -7.77
N GLY A 214 -26.04 8.82 -7.22
CA GLY A 214 -24.78 8.91 -7.95
C GLY A 214 -24.24 7.54 -8.39
N ILE A 215 -24.49 6.50 -7.59
CA ILE A 215 -24.13 5.11 -7.91
C ILE A 215 -24.97 4.59 -9.07
N LYS A 216 -26.29 4.77 -9.01
CA LYS A 216 -27.24 4.27 -10.01
C LYS A 216 -26.96 4.88 -11.38
N ASN A 217 -26.64 6.17 -11.43
CA ASN A 217 -26.36 6.89 -12.67
C ASN A 217 -25.13 6.34 -13.42
N VAL A 218 -24.07 5.94 -12.71
CA VAL A 218 -22.81 5.51 -13.35
C VAL A 218 -22.64 3.99 -13.47
N SER A 219 -23.35 3.21 -12.66
CA SER A 219 -23.32 1.74 -12.75
C SER A 219 -24.45 1.17 -13.61
N GLY A 220 -25.56 1.91 -13.78
CA GLY A 220 -26.78 1.38 -14.39
C GLY A 220 -27.50 0.32 -13.54
N THR A 221 -27.00 0.02 -12.34
CA THR A 221 -27.59 -0.99 -11.45
C THR A 221 -28.63 -0.35 -10.53
N SER A 222 -29.78 -1.01 -10.35
CA SER A 222 -30.85 -0.52 -9.47
C SER A 222 -30.67 -0.95 -8.01
N GLN A 223 -29.99 -2.08 -7.79
CA GLN A 223 -29.76 -2.71 -6.50
C GLN A 223 -28.44 -2.23 -5.87
N VAL A 224 -28.55 -1.50 -4.76
CA VAL A 224 -27.40 -0.95 -4.03
C VAL A 224 -27.30 -1.58 -2.64
N ILE A 225 -26.19 -2.24 -2.38
CA ILE A 225 -25.86 -2.88 -1.11
C ILE A 225 -24.86 -1.99 -0.37
N SER A 226 -25.06 -1.77 0.92
CA SER A 226 -24.15 -1.05 1.81
C SER A 226 -23.39 -2.02 2.73
N LEU A 227 -22.14 -1.66 3.01
CA LEU A 227 -21.29 -2.28 4.02
C LEU A 227 -20.48 -1.17 4.69
N GLY A 228 -20.67 -0.92 5.99
CA GLY A 228 -20.02 0.23 6.60
C GLY A 228 -20.29 0.38 8.08
N LEU A 229 -19.98 1.56 8.59
CA LEU A 229 -20.41 1.98 9.93
C LEU A 229 -21.81 2.58 9.82
N GLU A 230 -22.61 2.45 10.87
CA GLU A 230 -23.91 3.13 10.96
C GLU A 230 -23.74 4.66 10.86
N ASN A 231 -22.67 5.17 11.47
CA ASN A 231 -22.25 6.58 11.39
C ASN A 231 -20.79 6.62 10.89
N PRO A 232 -20.56 6.76 9.58
CA PRO A 232 -19.22 6.87 9.00
C PRO A 232 -18.47 8.09 9.55
N ASP A 233 -17.18 7.91 9.86
CA ASP A 233 -16.33 9.00 10.34
C ASP A 233 -14.87 8.76 9.92
N ARG A 234 -14.14 9.88 9.76
CA ARG A 234 -12.74 9.89 9.38
C ARG A 234 -11.88 9.30 10.49
N TRP A 235 -10.73 8.74 10.11
CA TRP A 235 -9.70 8.28 11.05
C TRP A 235 -10.11 7.14 12.01
N ASN A 236 -11.22 6.45 11.75
CA ASN A 236 -11.67 5.31 12.57
C ASN A 236 -10.83 4.03 12.38
N ILE A 237 -10.00 3.95 11.35
CA ILE A 237 -9.06 2.84 11.14
C ILE A 237 -7.72 3.17 11.81
N THR A 238 -7.44 2.50 12.92
CA THR A 238 -6.27 2.74 13.78
C THR A 238 -5.52 1.47 14.16
N ASN A 239 -6.07 0.29 13.85
CA ASN A 239 -5.49 -1.00 14.21
C ASN A 239 -5.90 -2.12 13.24
N TYR A 240 -5.14 -3.22 13.25
CA TYR A 240 -5.36 -4.36 12.36
C TYR A 240 -6.68 -5.10 12.62
N ALA A 241 -7.16 -5.23 13.88
CA ALA A 241 -8.44 -5.90 14.15
C ALA A 241 -9.64 -5.25 13.42
N GLN A 242 -9.59 -3.94 13.16
CA GLN A 242 -10.59 -3.26 12.35
C GLN A 242 -10.50 -3.64 10.87
N ILE A 243 -9.28 -3.74 10.33
CA ILE A 243 -9.05 -4.22 8.96
C ILE A 243 -9.58 -5.65 8.81
N ASP A 244 -9.21 -6.53 9.73
CA ASP A 244 -9.62 -7.95 9.72
C ASP A 244 -11.15 -8.09 9.77
N LEU A 245 -11.82 -7.28 10.59
CA LEU A 245 -13.27 -7.26 10.67
C LEU A 245 -13.91 -6.84 9.33
N TYR A 246 -13.41 -5.79 8.69
CA TYR A 246 -13.87 -5.37 7.36
C TYR A 246 -13.60 -6.44 6.31
N GLN A 247 -12.42 -7.05 6.30
CA GLN A 247 -12.06 -8.11 5.37
C GLN A 247 -13.00 -9.31 5.50
N LYS A 248 -13.26 -9.75 6.74
CA LYS A 248 -14.21 -10.83 7.02
C LYS A 248 -15.61 -10.50 6.50
N LYS A 249 -16.14 -9.31 6.80
CA LYS A 249 -17.48 -8.91 6.37
C LYS A 249 -17.60 -8.72 4.86
N PHE A 250 -16.55 -8.20 4.23
CA PHE A 250 -16.49 -8.08 2.79
C PHE A 250 -16.45 -9.45 2.10
N LEU A 251 -15.63 -10.39 2.59
CA LEU A 251 -15.61 -11.78 2.08
C LEU A 251 -16.96 -12.48 2.24
N GLU A 252 -17.54 -12.42 3.44
CA GLU A 252 -18.88 -12.99 3.71
C GLU A 252 -19.91 -12.45 2.71
N LEU A 253 -19.86 -11.15 2.41
CA LEU A 253 -20.77 -10.52 1.46
C LEU A 253 -20.50 -10.95 0.01
N LEU A 254 -19.25 -10.97 -0.44
CA LEU A 254 -18.89 -11.41 -1.80
C LEU A 254 -19.30 -12.86 -2.05
N SER A 255 -19.09 -13.76 -1.09
CA SER A 255 -19.50 -15.16 -1.18
C SER A 255 -21.02 -15.28 -1.27
N LYS A 256 -21.76 -14.59 -0.39
CA LYS A 256 -23.23 -14.58 -0.43
C LYS A 256 -23.77 -14.04 -1.75
N LEU A 257 -23.18 -12.97 -2.29
CA LEU A 257 -23.58 -12.44 -3.59
C LEU A 257 -23.33 -13.44 -4.71
N LYS A 258 -22.16 -14.09 -4.70
CA LYS A 258 -21.83 -15.12 -5.68
C LYS A 258 -22.79 -16.31 -5.64
N GLU A 259 -23.13 -16.79 -4.45
CA GLU A 259 -24.10 -17.86 -4.21
C GLU A 259 -25.51 -17.49 -4.72
N ASN A 260 -25.85 -16.20 -4.70
CA ASN A 260 -27.10 -15.66 -5.24
C ASN A 260 -27.04 -15.37 -6.76
N GLY A 261 -25.99 -15.80 -7.46
CA GLY A 261 -25.87 -15.67 -8.91
C GLY A 261 -25.30 -14.33 -9.40
N VAL A 262 -24.86 -13.45 -8.48
CA VAL A 262 -24.18 -12.20 -8.86
C VAL A 262 -22.81 -12.54 -9.45
N ASN A 263 -22.57 -12.08 -10.68
CA ASN A 263 -21.30 -12.27 -11.37
C ASN A 263 -20.44 -11.00 -11.43
N LYS A 264 -21.04 -9.82 -11.21
CA LYS A 264 -20.34 -8.53 -11.22
C LYS A 264 -20.77 -7.63 -10.07
N VAL A 265 -19.82 -6.96 -9.45
CA VAL A 265 -20.01 -5.97 -8.39
C VAL A 265 -19.38 -4.64 -8.81
N HIS A 266 -20.19 -3.60 -8.84
CA HIS A 266 -19.76 -2.20 -9.00
C HIS A 266 -19.46 -1.64 -7.61
N LEU A 267 -18.17 -1.53 -7.28
CA LEU A 267 -17.68 -1.16 -5.96
C LEU A 267 -17.41 0.34 -5.85
N PHE A 268 -18.08 0.96 -4.89
CA PHE A 268 -17.94 2.36 -4.51
C PHE A 268 -17.41 2.41 -3.08
N ALA A 269 -16.36 3.16 -2.78
CA ALA A 269 -15.76 3.08 -1.45
C ALA A 269 -15.21 4.42 -0.95
N THR A 270 -15.59 4.77 0.28
CA THR A 270 -15.00 5.84 1.09
C THR A 270 -14.16 5.21 2.20
N THR A 271 -13.00 4.68 1.82
CA THR A 271 -12.11 3.96 2.73
C THR A 271 -10.71 4.58 2.76
N PRO A 272 -9.99 4.50 3.89
CA PRO A 272 -8.61 4.95 3.99
C PRO A 272 -7.68 3.95 3.28
N VAL A 273 -6.43 4.35 3.09
CA VAL A 273 -5.48 3.67 2.18
C VAL A 273 -5.23 2.21 2.58
N SER A 274 -5.03 1.96 3.87
CA SER A 274 -4.79 0.62 4.41
C SER A 274 -5.98 -0.31 4.22
N LEU A 275 -7.21 0.23 4.33
CA LEU A 275 -8.43 -0.54 4.19
C LEU A 275 -8.69 -0.88 2.71
N SER A 276 -8.61 0.10 1.80
CA SER A 276 -8.73 -0.17 0.35
C SER A 276 -7.75 -1.25 -0.11
N PHE A 277 -6.48 -1.12 0.30
CA PHE A 277 -5.44 -2.09 -0.05
C PHE A 277 -5.73 -3.48 0.52
N SER A 278 -6.12 -3.56 1.79
CA SER A 278 -6.41 -4.84 2.45
C SER A 278 -7.64 -5.53 1.88
N LEU A 279 -8.69 -4.78 1.53
CA LEU A 279 -9.86 -5.34 0.85
C LEU A 279 -9.53 -5.82 -0.56
N GLY A 280 -8.64 -5.13 -1.28
CA GLY A 280 -8.13 -5.59 -2.57
C GLY A 280 -7.44 -6.96 -2.50
N ARG A 281 -6.67 -7.21 -1.44
CA ARG A 281 -5.86 -8.44 -1.25
C ARG A 281 -6.69 -9.72 -1.14
N ILE A 282 -7.89 -9.63 -0.57
CA ILE A 282 -8.72 -10.81 -0.25
C ILE A 282 -9.68 -11.19 -1.38
N ILE A 283 -9.68 -10.45 -2.50
CA ILE A 283 -10.56 -10.74 -3.62
C ILE A 283 -9.97 -11.88 -4.43
N GLU A 284 -10.64 -13.03 -4.48
CA GLU A 284 -10.22 -14.20 -5.25
C GLU A 284 -10.92 -14.34 -6.61
N HIS A 285 -10.41 -15.24 -7.45
CA HIS A 285 -10.92 -15.46 -8.81
C HIS A 285 -12.36 -16.02 -8.86
N TYR A 286 -12.81 -16.70 -7.79
CA TYR A 286 -14.16 -17.27 -7.69
C TYR A 286 -15.20 -16.25 -7.19
N HIS A 287 -14.78 -15.12 -6.63
CA HIS A 287 -15.68 -14.02 -6.30
C HIS A 287 -16.26 -13.39 -7.58
N PRO A 288 -17.34 -12.59 -7.46
CA PRO A 288 -17.83 -11.77 -8.56
C PRO A 288 -16.68 -10.91 -9.13
N GLU A 289 -16.76 -10.59 -10.41
CA GLU A 289 -15.90 -9.57 -11.01
C GLU A 289 -16.13 -8.23 -10.31
N ILE A 290 -15.07 -7.49 -9.99
CA ILE A 290 -15.17 -6.25 -9.21
C ILE A 290 -14.64 -5.08 -10.04
N ILE A 291 -15.51 -4.09 -10.24
CA ILE A 291 -15.20 -2.81 -10.88
C ILE A 291 -15.18 -1.74 -9.80
N VAL A 292 -14.03 -1.14 -9.54
CA VAL A 292 -13.88 -0.14 -8.46
C VAL A 292 -13.92 1.26 -9.05
N TYR A 293 -14.86 2.07 -8.58
CA TYR A 293 -15.12 3.42 -9.08
C TYR A 293 -14.28 4.46 -8.33
N ASN A 294 -13.75 5.43 -9.08
CA ASN A 294 -13.09 6.60 -8.54
C ASN A 294 -14.11 7.73 -8.35
N TYR A 295 -14.12 8.33 -7.16
CA TYR A 295 -14.87 9.54 -6.87
C TYR A 295 -13.94 10.74 -6.86
N ASN A 296 -14.28 11.75 -7.65
CA ASN A 296 -13.53 12.99 -7.77
C ASN A 296 -14.49 14.17 -8.04
N ASN A 297 -14.31 15.30 -7.34
CA ASN A 297 -15.13 16.52 -7.48
C ASN A 297 -16.64 16.28 -7.63
N ASN A 298 -17.22 15.54 -6.69
CA ASN A 298 -18.65 15.22 -6.65
C ASN A 298 -19.18 14.30 -7.77
N ALA A 299 -18.32 13.69 -8.57
CA ALA A 299 -18.69 12.77 -9.63
C ALA A 299 -17.84 11.50 -9.62
N TYR A 300 -18.33 10.44 -10.27
CA TYR A 300 -17.53 9.28 -10.60
C TYR A 300 -17.05 9.41 -12.04
N ASP A 301 -15.74 9.49 -12.25
CA ASP A 301 -15.12 9.88 -13.52
C ASP A 301 -14.43 8.71 -14.25
N TRP A 302 -13.95 7.71 -13.50
CA TRP A 302 -13.41 6.48 -14.06
C TRP A 302 -13.49 5.33 -13.06
N ALA A 303 -13.30 4.10 -13.54
CA ALA A 303 -13.25 2.89 -12.75
C ALA A 303 -12.18 1.92 -13.27
N ILE A 304 -11.79 0.96 -12.43
CA ILE A 304 -10.89 -0.13 -12.82
C ILE A 304 -11.56 -1.47 -12.54
N ASN A 305 -11.60 -2.33 -13.54
CA ASN A 305 -11.87 -3.75 -13.34
C ASN A 305 -10.63 -4.42 -12.74
N LEU A 306 -10.74 -4.97 -11.53
CA LEU A 306 -9.57 -5.54 -10.83
C LEU A 306 -9.03 -6.80 -11.50
N ARG A 307 -9.87 -7.53 -12.24
CA ARG A 307 -9.48 -8.79 -12.89
C ARG A 307 -8.84 -8.53 -14.24
N THR A 308 -9.47 -7.73 -15.10
CA THR A 308 -8.97 -7.44 -16.45
C THR A 308 -7.96 -6.28 -16.46
N GLU A 309 -7.90 -5.49 -15.39
CA GLU A 309 -7.14 -4.24 -15.28
C GLU A 309 -7.59 -3.17 -16.31
N GLU A 310 -8.76 -3.36 -16.90
CA GLU A 310 -9.37 -2.41 -17.85
C GLU A 310 -9.85 -1.15 -17.13
N ILE A 311 -9.61 -0.01 -17.78
CA ILE A 311 -10.10 1.30 -17.34
C ILE A 311 -11.44 1.55 -18.03
N ILE A 312 -12.42 1.92 -17.23
CA ILE A 312 -13.73 2.36 -17.69
C ILE A 312 -13.80 3.86 -17.41
N THR A 313 -14.15 4.66 -18.41
CA THR A 313 -14.31 6.12 -18.27
C THR A 313 -15.75 6.51 -18.52
N PHE A 314 -16.20 7.57 -17.86
CA PHE A 314 -17.56 8.09 -17.97
C PHE A 314 -17.48 9.51 -18.52
N GLU A 315 -18.38 9.83 -19.47
CA GLU A 315 -18.56 11.19 -19.99
C GLU A 315 -19.47 12.02 -19.09
#